data_AF-A0A8W8JFI2-F1
#
_entry.id   AF-A0A8W8JFI2-F1
#
_cell.length_a   1.000
_cell.length_b   1.000
_cell.length_c   1.000
_cell.angle_alpha   90.00
_cell.angle_beta   90.00
_cell.angle_gamma   90.00
#
_symmetry.space_group_name_H-M   'P 1'
#
loop_
_entity.id
_entity.type
_entity.pdbx_description
1 polymer ?
#
loop_
_entity_poly.entity_id
_entity_poly.type
_entity_poly.pdbx_seq_one_letter_code
_entity_poly.pdbx_strand_id
1 'polypeptide(L)'
;MSHLCLVTPMQRGEMDITHSGSATCFRHGAPCGGQNASSGPYETYTGGQQVFIKWLQNFNHYEIGFPGFMDISLAPYNSDDWQVLAFAPDEYVYNQDHQQNYTAFVVLPNKECEHCVLRARYESHKAGEQTFYQCADITIKKSEDDVSRSRDPDTALLQHAEYEKAYKKYNVITQGTGNDVNYDVSLRGFAYSPFDQDVMFIVNVTLDGRIHPFGKFNFRVDSAKKYRSGHEKEATKKPLASGFVLDSLVTVNYWNNLVVMYNTEGDYDKPTPMLAEFDTHQGTMQTSEIADFDGSPINALLSNLNDTYYTFSIENAGSKGYNFVVGQLYLIKNTLPYRFRKLISRGPEPLYVNYQWAELDVERQQLFVLMGNENTPNKLLAKLYTYDLKKMVLSSVVDLSVEMNAYMSFHYYRKTGMIYAVSPGIFYTLRYPRYDLIEVNPTTGKVTRSTRISDWGYFRGYFGGAVFDGLDQDTGILYHVMSMQDTNADVIASIDVTSGKVTFSQMTNLKHVHNLALTNNKFLKSRT
;
A
#
# COMPACT_ATOMS: atom_id res chain seq x y z
N MET A 1 5.49 -14.79 -9.59
CA MET A 1 5.92 -15.88 -8.69
C MET A 1 6.11 -15.38 -7.26
N SER A 2 5.03 -15.34 -6.47
CA SER A 2 5.10 -14.94 -5.05
C SER A 2 5.47 -16.09 -4.17
N HIS A 3 6.08 -15.81 -3.02
CA HIS A 3 6.60 -16.87 -2.18
C HIS A 3 6.28 -16.59 -0.72
N LEU A 4 5.65 -17.55 -0.06
CA LEU A 4 5.34 -17.53 1.37
C LEU A 4 5.98 -18.75 2.02
N CYS A 5 6.71 -18.55 3.11
CA CYS A 5 7.25 -19.64 3.92
C CYS A 5 6.81 -19.50 5.38
N LEU A 6 6.31 -20.57 5.98
CA LEU A 6 5.99 -20.62 7.40
C LEU A 6 7.22 -21.19 8.14
N VAL A 7 7.86 -20.33 8.96
CA VAL A 7 9.17 -20.59 9.54
C VAL A 7 9.05 -21.23 10.93
N THR A 8 8.09 -20.77 11.73
CA THR A 8 7.87 -21.29 13.09
C THR A 8 6.37 -21.26 13.41
N PRO A 9 5.75 -22.41 13.71
CA PRO A 9 6.29 -23.77 13.57
C PRO A 9 6.70 -24.06 12.12
N MET A 10 7.67 -24.95 11.90
CA MET A 10 8.22 -25.17 10.56
C MET A 10 7.14 -25.73 9.61
N GLN A 11 7.06 -25.19 8.39
CA GLN A 11 6.16 -25.71 7.36
C GLN A 11 6.42 -27.18 7.03
N ARG A 12 5.41 -27.85 6.46
CA ARG A 12 5.53 -29.19 5.86
C ARG A 12 6.60 -29.21 4.77
N GLY A 13 7.29 -30.34 4.63
CA GLY A 13 8.29 -30.55 3.57
C GLY A 13 9.54 -29.67 3.72
N GLU A 14 10.25 -29.48 2.61
CA GLU A 14 11.47 -28.67 2.59
C GLU A 14 11.18 -27.18 2.74
N MET A 15 12.17 -26.44 3.24
CA MET A 15 12.13 -24.99 3.40
C MET A 15 13.53 -24.41 3.11
N ASP A 16 13.58 -23.47 2.19
CA ASP A 16 14.77 -22.67 1.87
C ASP A 16 14.39 -21.19 1.85
N ILE A 17 14.94 -20.45 2.81
CA ILE A 17 14.73 -19.03 2.99
C ILE A 17 15.99 -18.20 2.66
N THR A 18 17.03 -18.83 2.13
CA THR A 18 18.34 -18.19 1.91
C THR A 18 18.35 -17.22 0.73
N HIS A 19 17.43 -17.39 -0.22
CA HIS A 19 17.24 -16.50 -1.34
C HIS A 19 15.74 -16.26 -1.59
N SER A 20 15.42 -15.12 -2.17
CA SER A 20 14.08 -14.84 -2.66
C SER A 20 13.77 -15.69 -3.89
N GLY A 21 12.50 -15.88 -4.20
CA GLY A 21 12.18 -16.70 -5.35
C GLY A 21 12.14 -18.21 -5.07
N SER A 22 12.31 -18.66 -3.82
CA SER A 22 12.54 -20.09 -3.54
C SER A 22 11.30 -20.93 -3.84
N ALA A 23 11.49 -22.00 -4.62
CA ALA A 23 10.43 -22.95 -4.97
C ALA A 23 9.81 -23.63 -3.74
N THR A 24 10.56 -23.74 -2.62
CA THR A 24 10.03 -24.30 -1.37
C THR A 24 8.96 -23.41 -0.72
N CYS A 25 8.98 -22.11 -1.04
CA CYS A 25 8.00 -21.12 -0.62
C CYS A 25 6.92 -20.87 -1.71
N PHE A 26 7.04 -21.51 -2.89
CA PHE A 26 6.11 -21.42 -4.02
C PHE A 26 5.10 -22.56 -4.01
N ARG A 27 4.06 -22.46 -3.17
CA ARG A 27 3.08 -23.53 -3.05
C ARG A 27 1.65 -23.04 -3.20
N HIS A 28 0.96 -23.66 -4.15
CA HIS A 28 -0.44 -23.43 -4.46
C HIS A 28 -1.28 -24.66 -4.10
N GLY A 29 -2.58 -24.46 -3.96
CA GLY A 29 -3.54 -25.53 -3.64
C GLY A 29 -3.90 -25.55 -2.16
N ALA A 30 -5.14 -25.18 -1.87
CA ALA A 30 -5.65 -25.16 -0.51
C ALA A 30 -5.72 -26.58 0.10
N PRO A 31 -5.59 -26.71 1.43
CA PRO A 31 -5.23 -25.65 2.38
C PRO A 31 -3.72 -25.52 2.60
N CYS A 32 -2.90 -26.43 2.07
CA CYS A 32 -1.50 -26.63 2.49
C CYS A 32 -0.50 -26.70 1.34
N GLY A 33 -0.79 -26.06 0.21
CA GLY A 33 0.14 -25.97 -0.90
C GLY A 33 0.38 -27.31 -1.59
N GLY A 34 -0.62 -28.20 -1.59
CA GLY A 34 -0.52 -29.57 -2.09
C GLY A 34 0.36 -30.52 -1.25
N GLN A 35 0.83 -30.10 -0.07
CA GLN A 35 1.67 -30.95 0.78
C GLN A 35 0.85 -31.90 1.65
N ASN A 36 1.27 -33.17 1.68
CA ASN A 36 0.71 -34.20 2.57
C ASN A 36 0.94 -33.83 4.04
N ALA A 37 0.03 -34.25 4.91
CA ALA A 37 0.21 -34.10 6.35
C ALA A 37 1.44 -34.87 6.86
N SER A 38 2.12 -34.29 7.84
CA SER A 38 3.24 -34.94 8.51
C SER A 38 2.74 -36.16 9.30
N SER A 39 3.54 -37.23 9.37
CA SER A 39 3.22 -38.45 10.15
C SER A 39 3.50 -38.33 11.65
N GLY A 40 3.91 -37.16 12.13
CA GLY A 40 4.32 -36.91 13.52
C GLY A 40 5.75 -37.38 13.82
N PRO A 41 6.28 -37.06 15.03
CA PRO A 41 5.63 -36.28 16.09
C PRO A 41 5.47 -34.80 15.73
N TYR A 42 4.39 -34.19 16.20
CA TYR A 42 4.09 -32.77 15.97
C TYR A 42 4.67 -31.91 17.08
N GLU A 43 4.95 -30.63 16.77
CA GLU A 43 5.26 -29.65 17.81
C GLU A 43 4.06 -29.52 18.73
N THR A 44 4.28 -29.69 20.05
CA THR A 44 3.21 -29.73 21.04
C THR A 44 3.16 -28.44 21.82
N TYR A 45 1.96 -27.88 21.89
CA TYR A 45 1.64 -26.65 22.59
C TYR A 45 0.60 -26.89 23.68
N THR A 46 0.60 -26.04 24.71
CA THR A 46 -0.44 -26.00 25.74
C THR A 46 -1.52 -25.01 25.33
N GLY A 47 -2.78 -25.41 25.40
CA GLY A 47 -3.93 -24.57 25.10
C GLY A 47 -3.99 -23.34 26.00
N GLY A 48 -4.36 -22.18 25.46
CA GLY A 48 -4.35 -20.89 26.16
C GLY A 48 -2.96 -20.25 26.31
N GLN A 49 -1.88 -20.94 25.91
CA GLN A 49 -0.55 -20.32 25.95
C GLN A 49 -0.35 -19.33 24.80
N GLN A 50 0.55 -18.38 25.03
CA GLN A 50 1.02 -17.47 23.99
C GLN A 50 2.20 -18.08 23.24
N VAL A 51 2.17 -18.03 21.91
CA VAL A 51 3.25 -18.52 21.04
C VAL A 51 3.64 -17.45 20.02
N PHE A 52 4.92 -17.47 19.65
CA PHE A 52 5.42 -16.71 18.50
C PHE A 52 5.22 -17.53 17.24
N ILE A 53 4.54 -16.95 16.26
CA ILE A 53 4.44 -17.51 14.92
C ILE A 53 5.27 -16.62 14.00
N LYS A 54 6.13 -17.24 13.20
CA LYS A 54 7.00 -16.54 12.26
C LYS A 54 6.77 -17.06 10.85
N TRP A 55 6.58 -16.14 9.91
CA TRP A 55 6.53 -16.43 8.49
C TRP A 55 7.37 -15.42 7.71
N LEU A 56 7.73 -15.81 6.50
CA LEU A 56 8.52 -15.02 5.56
C LEU A 56 7.71 -14.83 4.29
N GLN A 57 7.41 -13.58 3.94
CA GLN A 57 7.12 -13.22 2.56
C GLN A 57 8.46 -13.21 1.82
N ASN A 58 8.71 -14.27 1.06
CA ASN A 58 9.97 -14.51 0.37
C ASN A 58 10.03 -13.79 -0.99
N PHE A 59 8.87 -13.45 -1.56
CA PHE A 59 8.77 -12.67 -2.80
C PHE A 59 7.39 -12.00 -2.86
N ASN A 60 7.36 -10.68 -3.03
CA ASN A 60 6.16 -9.84 -2.95
C ASN A 60 5.40 -9.78 -4.28
N HIS A 61 4.07 -9.95 -4.23
CA HIS A 61 3.13 -9.82 -5.34
C HIS A 61 2.07 -8.76 -5.06
N TYR A 62 2.45 -7.70 -4.36
CA TYR A 62 1.59 -6.59 -4.08
C TYR A 62 0.87 -6.05 -5.33
N GLU A 63 -0.44 -5.86 -5.20
CA GLU A 63 -1.31 -5.27 -6.21
C GLU A 63 -1.79 -3.89 -5.74
N ILE A 64 -1.42 -2.83 -6.46
CA ILE A 64 -1.87 -1.49 -6.10
C ILE A 64 -3.38 -1.40 -6.23
N GLY A 65 -4.01 -0.95 -5.16
CA GLY A 65 -5.44 -0.65 -5.12
C GLY A 65 -6.36 -1.85 -5.01
N PHE A 66 -5.80 -3.04 -4.94
CA PHE A 66 -6.43 -4.16 -4.25
C PHE A 66 -5.34 -4.98 -3.56
N PRO A 67 -4.66 -4.40 -2.55
CA PRO A 67 -3.52 -5.05 -1.92
C PRO A 67 -3.93 -6.36 -1.28
N GLY A 68 -3.00 -7.30 -1.31
CA GLY A 68 -3.14 -8.58 -0.66
C GLY A 68 -3.06 -8.49 0.87
N PHE A 69 -3.03 -9.66 1.48
CA PHE A 69 -2.76 -9.83 2.90
C PHE A 69 -2.23 -11.22 3.20
N MET A 70 -1.61 -11.34 4.37
CA MET A 70 -1.21 -12.60 4.96
C MET A 70 -2.04 -12.87 6.22
N ASP A 71 -2.53 -14.10 6.37
CA ASP A 71 -3.14 -14.56 7.62
C ASP A 71 -2.52 -15.85 8.13
N ILE A 72 -2.55 -15.98 9.45
CA ILE A 72 -2.28 -17.22 10.15
C ILE A 72 -3.59 -17.76 10.67
N SER A 73 -3.95 -18.96 10.28
CA SER A 73 -5.20 -19.62 10.66
C SER A 73 -4.95 -21.00 11.26
N LEU A 74 -5.86 -21.45 12.13
CA LEU A 74 -5.79 -22.75 12.81
C LEU A 74 -7.10 -23.52 12.61
N ALA A 75 -6.99 -24.81 12.28
CA ALA A 75 -8.11 -25.74 12.23
C ALA A 75 -7.69 -27.14 12.68
N PRO A 76 -8.60 -27.99 13.17
CA PRO A 76 -8.35 -29.43 13.24
C PRO A 76 -8.00 -30.00 11.87
N TYR A 77 -7.20 -31.07 11.83
CA TYR A 77 -6.94 -31.79 10.58
C TYR A 77 -8.26 -32.25 9.93
N ASN A 78 -8.38 -32.08 8.60
CA ASN A 78 -9.59 -32.31 7.80
C ASN A 78 -10.81 -31.44 8.14
N SER A 79 -10.61 -30.28 8.77
CA SER A 79 -11.66 -29.27 8.99
C SER A 79 -11.47 -28.05 8.08
N ASP A 80 -12.58 -27.50 7.60
CA ASP A 80 -12.62 -26.20 6.92
C ASP A 80 -12.98 -25.05 7.88
N ASP A 81 -13.18 -25.35 9.17
CA ASP A 81 -13.43 -24.36 10.22
C ASP A 81 -12.13 -23.71 10.69
N TRP A 82 -11.64 -22.75 9.90
CA TRP A 82 -10.41 -22.00 10.16
C TRP A 82 -10.66 -20.82 11.09
N GLN A 83 -9.91 -20.80 12.19
CA GLN A 83 -9.81 -19.64 13.09
C GLN A 83 -8.59 -18.81 12.75
N VAL A 84 -8.78 -17.56 12.33
CA VAL A 84 -7.67 -16.61 12.14
C VAL A 84 -7.08 -16.25 13.51
N LEU A 85 -5.76 -16.39 13.64
CA LEU A 85 -4.97 -16.08 14.83
C LEU A 85 -4.14 -14.80 14.66
N ALA A 86 -3.69 -14.51 13.44
CA ALA A 86 -2.94 -13.31 13.11
C ALA A 86 -3.22 -12.85 11.68
N PHE A 87 -3.00 -11.57 11.43
CA PHE A 87 -3.17 -10.91 10.15
C PHE A 87 -2.04 -9.91 9.94
N ALA A 88 -1.55 -9.81 8.71
CA ALA A 88 -0.66 -8.75 8.28
C ALA A 88 -1.09 -8.26 6.89
N PRO A 89 -1.33 -6.95 6.70
CA PRO A 89 -1.58 -6.42 5.36
C PRO A 89 -0.33 -6.61 4.49
N ASP A 90 -0.53 -6.76 3.18
CA ASP A 90 0.57 -6.69 2.24
C ASP A 90 1.07 -5.24 2.10
N GLU A 91 2.36 -5.06 1.85
CA GLU A 91 2.99 -3.75 1.81
C GLU A 91 3.50 -3.44 0.41
N TYR A 92 3.29 -2.19 -0.04
CA TYR A 92 3.81 -1.76 -1.33
C TYR A 92 5.32 -1.63 -1.24
N VAL A 93 6.01 -2.55 -1.91
CA VAL A 93 7.44 -2.44 -2.16
C VAL A 93 7.70 -2.58 -3.64
N TYR A 94 8.60 -1.76 -4.16
CA TYR A 94 8.84 -1.75 -5.60
C TYR A 94 9.51 -3.02 -6.11
N ASN A 95 10.40 -3.62 -5.30
CA ASN A 95 11.03 -4.88 -5.68
C ASN A 95 10.17 -6.05 -5.21
N GLN A 96 9.83 -6.93 -6.14
CA GLN A 96 9.20 -8.20 -5.79
C GLN A 96 10.16 -9.11 -5.02
N ASP A 97 11.47 -8.99 -5.26
CA ASP A 97 12.52 -9.59 -4.43
C ASP A 97 12.70 -8.80 -3.12
N HIS A 98 11.68 -8.89 -2.27
CA HIS A 98 11.67 -8.33 -0.92
C HIS A 98 11.37 -9.47 0.05
N GLN A 99 12.39 -9.89 0.78
CA GLN A 99 12.28 -10.92 1.81
C GLN A 99 11.93 -10.26 3.15
N GLN A 100 10.64 -10.29 3.54
CA GLN A 100 10.17 -9.73 4.80
C GLN A 100 9.79 -10.83 5.79
N ASN A 101 10.40 -10.78 6.98
CA ASN A 101 9.97 -11.60 8.10
C ASN A 101 8.83 -10.91 8.85
N TYR A 102 7.79 -11.67 9.14
CA TYR A 102 6.70 -11.27 10.01
C TYR A 102 6.69 -12.17 11.24
N THR A 103 6.39 -11.56 12.38
CA THR A 103 6.26 -12.26 13.67
C THR A 103 4.98 -11.80 14.34
N ALA A 104 4.11 -12.73 14.69
CA ALA A 104 2.92 -12.45 15.49
C ALA A 104 2.98 -13.18 16.83
N PHE A 105 2.48 -12.53 17.87
CA PHE A 105 2.17 -13.14 19.15
C PHE A 105 0.71 -13.58 19.12
N VAL A 106 0.44 -14.88 19.27
CA VAL A 106 -0.93 -15.38 19.27
C VAL A 106 -1.23 -16.20 20.52
N VAL A 107 -2.49 -16.20 20.95
CA VAL A 107 -2.99 -17.10 22.00
C VAL A 107 -3.64 -18.28 21.33
N LEU A 108 -3.12 -19.48 21.58
CA LEU A 108 -3.73 -20.71 21.05
C LEU A 108 -5.04 -20.99 21.79
N PRO A 109 -6.10 -21.46 21.11
CA PRO A 109 -7.35 -21.81 21.77
C PRO A 109 -7.11 -22.90 22.80
N ASN A 110 -7.75 -22.80 23.99
CA ASN A 110 -7.70 -23.86 24.99
C ASN A 110 -8.66 -25.02 24.63
N LYS A 111 -8.45 -25.60 23.44
CA LYS A 111 -9.20 -26.72 22.89
C LYS A 111 -8.22 -27.83 22.52
N GLU A 112 -8.44 -29.01 23.08
CA GLU A 112 -7.62 -30.18 22.76
C GLU A 112 -7.70 -30.50 21.27
N CYS A 113 -6.54 -30.76 20.69
CA CYS A 113 -6.39 -31.08 19.29
C CYS A 113 -5.15 -31.94 19.08
N GLU A 114 -5.35 -33.25 18.92
CA GLU A 114 -4.23 -34.19 18.71
C GLU A 114 -3.48 -33.91 17.41
N HIS A 115 -4.22 -33.54 16.36
CA HIS A 115 -3.68 -33.14 15.07
C HIS A 115 -4.39 -31.88 14.57
N CYS A 116 -3.73 -30.75 14.77
CA CYS A 116 -4.14 -29.45 14.29
C CYS A 116 -3.23 -28.99 13.15
N VAL A 117 -3.80 -28.15 12.28
CA VAL A 117 -3.08 -27.54 11.16
C VAL A 117 -3.06 -26.04 11.36
N LEU A 118 -1.86 -25.48 11.45
CA LEU A 118 -1.60 -24.06 11.41
C LEU A 118 -1.24 -23.69 9.97
N ARG A 119 -2.00 -22.79 9.36
CA ARG A 119 -1.87 -22.38 7.96
C ARG A 119 -1.42 -20.93 7.89
N ALA A 120 -0.35 -20.67 7.16
CA ALA A 120 -0.07 -19.35 6.62
C ALA A 120 -0.66 -19.26 5.21
N ARG A 121 -1.47 -18.23 4.96
CA ARG A 121 -2.04 -17.90 3.66
C ARG A 121 -1.51 -16.54 3.22
N TYR A 122 -1.15 -16.41 1.95
CA TYR A 122 -0.93 -15.11 1.31
C TYR A 122 -1.84 -15.03 0.11
N GLU A 123 -2.82 -14.14 0.20
CA GLU A 123 -3.68 -13.75 -0.91
C GLU A 123 -3.12 -12.44 -1.47
N SER A 124 -2.57 -12.46 -2.68
CA SER A 124 -1.92 -11.26 -3.25
C SER A 124 -2.89 -10.36 -4.01
N HIS A 125 -4.06 -10.89 -4.42
CA HIS A 125 -5.02 -10.26 -5.33
C HIS A 125 -4.48 -9.82 -6.68
N LYS A 126 -3.19 -10.01 -6.93
CA LYS A 126 -2.57 -9.66 -8.20
C LYS A 126 -3.13 -10.52 -9.32
N ALA A 127 -3.53 -9.86 -10.40
CA ALA A 127 -4.06 -10.54 -11.56
C ALA A 127 -3.05 -11.60 -12.06
N GLY A 128 -3.52 -12.84 -12.19
CA GLY A 128 -2.72 -13.96 -12.73
C GLY A 128 -1.93 -14.74 -11.68
N GLU A 129 -1.83 -14.25 -10.44
CA GLU A 129 -1.29 -15.00 -9.32
C GLU A 129 -2.42 -15.79 -8.61
N GLN A 130 -2.05 -16.86 -7.91
CA GLN A 130 -2.95 -17.68 -7.10
C GLN A 130 -2.59 -17.52 -5.63
N THR A 131 -3.53 -17.78 -4.73
CA THR A 131 -3.24 -17.83 -3.29
C THR A 131 -2.11 -18.81 -2.95
N PHE A 132 -1.24 -18.39 -2.03
CA PHE A 132 -0.14 -19.19 -1.52
C PHE A 132 -0.47 -19.79 -0.16
N TYR A 133 -0.10 -21.04 0.04
CA TYR A 133 -0.45 -21.79 1.25
C TYR A 133 0.75 -22.52 1.81
N GLN A 134 0.99 -22.35 3.12
CA GLN A 134 1.91 -23.16 3.89
C GLN A 134 1.21 -23.68 5.13
N CYS A 135 1.51 -24.91 5.52
CA CYS A 135 0.96 -25.51 6.73
C CYS A 135 2.04 -26.08 7.61
N ALA A 136 1.80 -26.08 8.91
CA ALA A 136 2.52 -26.86 9.90
C ALA A 136 1.50 -27.72 10.68
N ASP A 137 1.91 -28.94 11.04
CA ASP A 137 1.12 -29.83 11.87
C ASP A 137 1.55 -29.68 13.34
N ILE A 138 0.60 -29.44 14.23
CA ILE A 138 0.82 -29.17 15.65
C ILE A 138 -0.14 -29.99 16.51
N THR A 139 0.22 -30.20 17.78
CA THR A 139 -0.68 -30.75 18.80
C THR A 139 -0.98 -29.67 19.85
N ILE A 140 -2.25 -29.51 20.23
CA ILE A 140 -2.65 -28.64 21.34
C ILE A 140 -3.20 -29.50 22.47
N LYS A 141 -2.50 -29.52 23.60
CA LYS A 141 -2.96 -30.16 24.83
C LYS A 141 -3.81 -29.19 25.62
N LYS A 142 -4.96 -29.63 26.11
CA LYS A 142 -5.81 -28.79 26.97
C LYS A 142 -5.05 -28.42 28.26
N SER A 143 -5.10 -27.16 28.65
CA SER A 143 -4.60 -26.72 29.96
C SER A 143 -5.62 -27.00 31.06
N GLU A 144 -5.16 -27.45 32.23
CA GLU A 144 -5.97 -27.57 33.45
C GLU A 144 -6.27 -26.21 34.08
N ASP A 145 -5.51 -25.17 33.72
CA ASP A 145 -5.81 -23.81 34.10
C ASP A 145 -7.05 -23.34 33.31
N ASP A 146 -8.23 -23.54 33.91
CA ASP A 146 -9.50 -22.90 33.51
C ASP A 146 -9.49 -21.38 33.76
N VAL A 147 -8.29 -20.83 34.02
CA VAL A 147 -8.04 -19.46 34.40
C VAL A 147 -8.09 -18.59 33.17
N SER A 148 -9.31 -18.23 32.84
CA SER A 148 -9.76 -17.00 32.19
C SER A 148 -9.25 -15.70 32.86
N ARG A 149 -8.12 -15.70 33.57
CA ARG A 149 -7.37 -14.45 33.74
C ARG A 149 -6.68 -14.22 32.43
N SER A 150 -7.42 -13.60 31.52
CA SER A 150 -6.99 -12.44 30.77
C SER A 150 -5.72 -11.84 31.40
N ARG A 151 -4.55 -12.41 31.08
CA ARG A 151 -3.43 -11.57 30.75
C ARG A 151 -3.80 -11.08 29.38
N ASP A 152 -4.63 -10.05 29.38
CA ASP A 152 -4.88 -9.27 28.20
C ASP A 152 -3.51 -9.01 27.56
N PRO A 153 -3.22 -9.59 26.38
CA PRO A 153 -1.92 -9.47 25.74
C PRO A 153 -1.53 -8.00 25.55
N ASP A 154 -2.53 -7.12 25.39
CA ASP A 154 -2.34 -5.68 25.32
C ASP A 154 -1.79 -5.16 26.65
N THR A 155 -2.36 -5.53 27.79
CA THR A 155 -1.89 -5.09 29.12
C THR A 155 -0.43 -5.50 29.42
N ALA A 156 0.04 -6.67 28.95
CA ALA A 156 1.42 -7.10 29.15
C ALA A 156 2.40 -6.39 28.19
N LEU A 157 2.00 -6.15 26.94
CA LEU A 157 2.78 -5.39 25.97
C LEU A 157 2.89 -3.91 26.38
N LEU A 158 1.79 -3.31 26.87
CA LEU A 158 1.72 -1.93 27.38
C LEU A 158 2.71 -1.67 28.53
N GLN A 159 3.08 -2.69 29.30
CA GLN A 159 4.02 -2.60 30.42
C GLN A 159 5.48 -2.87 30.00
N HIS A 160 5.74 -3.23 28.75
CA HIS A 160 7.09 -3.52 28.28
C HIS A 160 7.88 -2.23 28.04
N ALA A 161 9.11 -2.12 28.57
CA ALA A 161 9.90 -0.88 28.52
C ALA A 161 10.16 -0.36 27.09
N GLU A 162 10.39 -1.25 26.12
CA GLU A 162 10.56 -0.86 24.72
C GLU A 162 9.25 -0.37 24.09
N TYR A 163 8.11 -0.94 24.49
CA TYR A 163 6.80 -0.45 24.07
C TYR A 163 6.55 0.95 24.64
N GLU A 164 6.77 1.17 25.95
CA GLU A 164 6.62 2.50 26.54
C GLU A 164 7.49 3.56 25.86
N LYS A 165 8.73 3.19 25.51
CA LYS A 165 9.67 4.09 24.83
C LYS A 165 9.21 4.42 23.42
N ALA A 166 8.69 3.45 22.68
CA ALA A 166 8.17 3.66 21.34
C ALA A 166 6.84 4.43 21.36
N TYR A 167 5.96 4.14 22.32
CA TYR A 167 4.71 4.86 22.55
C TYR A 167 4.94 6.32 22.97
N LYS A 168 5.92 6.60 23.84
CA LYS A 168 6.32 7.99 24.19
C LYS A 168 6.80 8.77 22.97
N LYS A 169 7.55 8.15 22.06
CA LYS A 169 7.96 8.79 20.78
C LYS A 169 6.75 9.06 19.87
N TYR A 170 5.81 8.13 19.82
CA TYR A 170 4.57 8.29 19.06
C TYR A 170 3.67 9.41 19.62
N ASN A 171 3.54 9.51 20.94
CA ASN A 171 2.73 10.54 21.59
C ASN A 171 3.20 11.97 21.29
N VAL A 172 4.48 12.17 20.97
CA VAL A 172 4.98 13.48 20.53
C VAL A 172 4.40 13.89 19.17
N ILE A 173 4.10 12.92 18.30
CA ILE A 173 3.49 13.17 16.98
C ILE A 173 1.98 13.47 17.12
N THR A 174 1.30 12.82 18.06
CA THR A 174 -0.16 12.94 18.25
C THR A 174 -0.58 14.09 19.17
N GLN A 175 0.29 14.55 20.07
CA GLN A 175 0.02 15.71 20.94
C GLN A 175 0.35 17.06 20.29
N GLY A 176 0.24 17.14 18.96
CA GLY A 176 0.44 18.39 18.22
C GLY A 176 -0.41 19.50 18.84
N THR A 177 0.27 20.51 19.37
CA THR A 177 -0.31 21.78 19.80
C THR A 177 -1.07 22.37 18.62
N GLY A 178 -2.40 22.50 18.76
CA GLY A 178 -3.24 23.15 17.77
C GLY A 178 -2.67 24.53 17.43
N ASN A 179 -2.30 24.71 16.17
CA ASN A 179 -2.15 25.99 15.53
C ASN A 179 -2.59 25.78 14.08
N ASP A 180 -3.55 26.59 13.65
CA ASP A 180 -3.96 26.76 12.26
C ASP A 180 -2.72 27.11 11.43
N VAL A 181 -2.19 26.14 10.68
CA VAL A 181 -1.14 26.40 9.71
C VAL A 181 -1.74 26.37 8.32
N ASN A 182 -2.31 27.53 7.95
CA ASN A 182 -2.77 27.82 6.60
C ASN A 182 -1.56 28.21 5.73
N TYR A 183 -0.87 27.22 5.18
CA TYR A 183 0.14 27.45 4.14
C TYR A 183 -0.52 27.47 2.77
N ASP A 184 -0.03 28.32 1.87
CA ASP A 184 -0.49 28.32 0.47
C ASP A 184 -0.22 26.98 -0.23
N VAL A 185 0.87 26.29 0.16
CA VAL A 185 1.27 24.98 -0.37
C VAL A 185 1.77 24.12 0.80
N SER A 186 1.27 22.89 0.89
CA SER A 186 1.69 21.91 1.90
C SER A 186 1.51 20.48 1.42
N LEU A 187 2.26 19.55 2.01
CA LEU A 187 2.04 18.12 1.79
C LEU A 187 1.01 17.61 2.79
N ARG A 188 0.14 16.69 2.39
CA ARG A 188 -0.83 16.06 3.28
C ARG A 188 -0.85 14.57 3.07
N GLY A 189 -1.02 13.82 4.15
CA GLY A 189 -1.07 12.37 4.07
C GLY A 189 -1.73 11.77 5.29
N PHE A 190 -1.61 10.46 5.40
CA PHE A 190 -2.15 9.67 6.50
C PHE A 190 -1.04 9.26 7.44
N ALA A 191 -1.23 9.40 8.74
CA ALA A 191 -0.35 8.83 9.74
C ALA A 191 -1.05 7.70 10.49
N TYR A 192 -0.43 6.52 10.51
CA TYR A 192 -0.88 5.40 11.32
C TYR A 192 -0.11 5.35 12.64
N SER A 193 -0.78 4.87 13.68
CA SER A 193 -0.06 4.40 14.86
C SER A 193 0.47 2.99 14.60
N PRO A 194 1.77 2.73 14.75
CA PRO A 194 2.26 1.35 14.77
C PRO A 194 1.73 0.55 15.98
N PHE A 195 1.08 1.21 16.95
CA PHE A 195 0.53 0.62 18.17
C PHE A 195 -1.01 0.66 18.24
N ASP A 196 -1.64 1.37 17.32
CA ASP A 196 -3.10 1.57 17.27
C ASP A 196 -3.50 1.58 15.79
N GLN A 197 -3.44 0.40 15.18
CA GLN A 197 -3.67 0.19 13.74
C GLN A 197 -5.10 0.56 13.31
N ASP A 198 -6.02 0.67 14.28
CA ASP A 198 -7.40 1.12 14.08
C ASP A 198 -7.52 2.63 13.86
N VAL A 199 -6.47 3.40 14.17
CA VAL A 199 -6.52 4.86 14.17
C VAL A 199 -5.60 5.43 13.10
N MET A 200 -6.21 6.24 12.24
CA MET A 200 -5.53 7.04 11.23
C MET A 200 -5.70 8.53 11.54
N PHE A 201 -4.62 9.28 11.34
CA PHE A 201 -4.63 10.73 11.39
C PHE A 201 -4.41 11.28 9.99
N ILE A 202 -5.15 12.30 9.60
CA ILE A 202 -4.67 13.15 8.52
C ILE A 202 -3.64 14.09 9.11
N VAL A 203 -2.50 14.17 8.46
CA VAL A 203 -1.42 15.08 8.85
C VAL A 203 -1.15 16.08 7.75
N ASN A 204 -0.86 17.31 8.16
CA ASN A 204 -0.25 18.33 7.33
C ASN A 204 1.26 18.29 7.58
N VAL A 205 2.03 18.16 6.51
CA VAL A 205 3.49 18.21 6.53
C VAL A 205 3.93 19.46 5.78
N THR A 206 4.51 20.39 6.52
CA THR A 206 5.03 21.64 5.97
C THR A 206 6.25 21.36 5.09
N LEU A 207 6.57 22.27 4.16
CA LEU A 207 7.74 22.10 3.29
C LEU A 207 9.08 22.19 4.05
N ASP A 208 9.07 22.73 5.27
CA ASP A 208 10.20 22.63 6.21
C ASP A 208 10.12 21.37 7.10
N GLY A 209 9.27 20.39 6.79
CA GLY A 209 9.26 19.07 7.41
C GLY A 209 8.60 18.97 8.79
N ARG A 210 7.86 19.98 9.26
CA ARG A 210 7.06 19.86 10.49
C ARG A 210 5.75 19.13 10.21
N ILE A 211 5.32 18.30 11.15
CA ILE A 211 4.11 17.47 11.04
C ILE A 211 3.07 18.01 12.01
N HIS A 212 1.86 18.25 11.52
CA HIS A 212 0.73 18.74 12.28
C HIS A 212 -0.48 17.80 12.07
N PRO A 213 -0.99 17.14 13.13
CA PRO A 213 -2.23 16.38 13.01
C PRO A 213 -3.40 17.33 12.73
N PHE A 214 -4.28 16.91 11.83
CA PHE A 214 -5.35 17.75 11.28
C PHE A 214 -6.74 17.13 11.45
N GLY A 215 -6.85 15.81 11.44
CA GLY A 215 -8.09 15.07 11.69
C GLY A 215 -7.79 13.66 12.19
N LYS A 216 -8.68 13.08 13.00
CA LYS A 216 -8.55 11.72 13.53
C LYS A 216 -9.75 10.89 13.09
N PHE A 217 -9.47 9.71 12.55
CA PHE A 217 -10.47 8.79 12.02
C PHE A 217 -10.18 7.37 12.50
N ASN A 218 -11.24 6.56 12.60
CA ASN A 218 -11.15 5.17 13.01
C ASN A 218 -11.44 4.28 11.79
N PHE A 219 -10.44 3.53 11.35
CA PHE A 219 -10.54 2.59 10.25
C PHE A 219 -10.12 1.23 10.80
N ARG A 220 -11.08 0.31 10.89
CA ARG A 220 -10.85 -1.01 11.48
C ARG A 220 -10.85 -2.06 10.40
N VAL A 221 -9.85 -2.91 10.39
CA VAL A 221 -9.99 -4.21 9.74
C VAL A 221 -10.84 -5.07 10.67
N ASP A 222 -12.13 -5.19 10.38
CA ASP A 222 -12.93 -6.24 11.04
C ASP A 222 -12.50 -7.55 10.40
N SER A 223 -11.59 -8.25 11.06
CA SER A 223 -11.42 -9.69 10.89
C SER A 223 -12.69 -10.35 11.40
N ALA A 224 -13.78 -10.16 10.65
CA ALA A 224 -15.19 -10.22 11.02
C ALA A 224 -15.68 -11.64 11.36
N LYS A 225 -15.04 -12.24 12.35
CA LYS A 225 -15.62 -13.11 13.37
C LYS A 225 -14.83 -12.85 14.64
N LYS A 226 -15.07 -11.68 15.24
CA LYS A 226 -14.78 -11.44 16.66
C LYS A 226 -14.96 -12.74 17.43
N TYR A 227 -13.91 -13.09 18.17
CA TYR A 227 -14.00 -13.66 19.51
C TYR A 227 -15.37 -13.36 20.14
N ARG A 228 -16.36 -14.22 19.88
CA ARG A 228 -17.50 -14.38 20.78
C ARG A 228 -16.99 -15.27 21.92
N SER A 229 -16.02 -14.76 22.69
CA SER A 229 -15.92 -15.21 24.07
C SER A 229 -17.24 -14.79 24.71
N GLY A 230 -18.01 -15.76 25.17
CA GLY A 230 -19.43 -15.61 25.52
C GLY A 230 -19.73 -14.75 26.76
N HIS A 231 -19.03 -13.65 27.01
CA HIS A 231 -19.14 -12.91 28.27
C HIS A 231 -19.33 -11.40 28.21
N GLU A 232 -19.31 -10.72 27.06
CA GLU A 232 -19.75 -9.33 27.02
C GLU A 232 -21.25 -9.24 26.77
N LYS A 233 -22.00 -9.06 27.88
CA LYS A 233 -23.39 -8.63 27.84
C LYS A 233 -23.49 -7.30 27.10
N GLU A 234 -24.41 -7.27 26.14
CA GLU A 234 -24.86 -6.11 25.38
C GLU A 234 -24.90 -4.81 26.22
N ALA A 235 -24.03 -3.86 25.87
CA ALA A 235 -24.16 -2.48 26.27
C ALA A 235 -24.01 -1.58 25.03
N THR A 236 -25.11 -1.43 24.29
CA THR A 236 -25.63 -0.21 23.64
C THR A 236 -24.70 0.73 22.81
N LYS A 237 -23.45 0.41 22.55
CA LYS A 237 -22.64 1.14 21.57
C LYS A 237 -22.88 0.51 20.21
N LYS A 238 -23.41 1.31 19.25
CA LYS A 238 -23.42 0.94 17.83
C LYS A 238 -22.06 0.31 17.49
N PRO A 239 -22.01 -0.85 16.84
CA PRO A 239 -20.74 -1.39 16.37
C PRO A 239 -20.03 -0.27 15.59
N LEU A 240 -18.84 0.11 16.04
CA LEU A 240 -17.94 0.97 15.26
C LEU A 240 -17.82 0.30 13.90
N ALA A 241 -18.17 1.02 12.84
CA ALA A 241 -18.21 0.47 11.49
C ALA A 241 -16.87 -0.20 11.16
N SER A 242 -16.93 -1.45 10.73
CA SER A 242 -15.81 -2.13 10.10
C SER A 242 -15.44 -1.37 8.82
N GLY A 243 -14.15 -1.34 8.46
CA GLY A 243 -13.72 -0.81 7.18
C GLY A 243 -12.29 -0.30 7.15
N PHE A 244 -11.66 -0.42 5.99
CA PHE A 244 -10.26 -0.05 5.76
C PHE A 244 -10.12 0.87 4.55
N VAL A 245 -9.08 1.70 4.56
CA VAL A 245 -8.71 2.54 3.42
C VAL A 245 -7.72 1.78 2.54
N LEU A 246 -7.91 1.86 1.23
CA LEU A 246 -6.88 1.50 0.27
C LEU A 246 -5.90 2.65 0.16
N ASP A 247 -4.88 2.56 1.01
CA ASP A 247 -3.93 3.64 1.19
C ASP A 247 -3.25 4.03 -0.13
N SER A 248 -2.98 3.10 -1.05
CA SER A 248 -2.23 3.39 -2.28
C SER A 248 -3.05 4.01 -3.42
N LEU A 249 -4.36 4.19 -3.26
CA LEU A 249 -5.21 4.86 -4.25
C LEU A 249 -5.60 6.24 -3.75
N VAL A 250 -4.73 7.22 -4.00
CA VAL A 250 -4.90 8.59 -3.53
C VAL A 250 -4.78 9.58 -4.68
N THR A 251 -5.61 10.61 -4.65
CA THR A 251 -5.47 11.79 -5.51
C THR A 251 -5.95 13.02 -4.76
N VAL A 252 -5.56 14.21 -5.22
CA VAL A 252 -6.10 15.47 -4.75
C VAL A 252 -7.13 15.97 -5.75
N ASN A 253 -8.37 16.18 -5.30
CA ASN A 253 -9.41 16.67 -6.19
C ASN A 253 -9.30 18.17 -6.50
N TYR A 254 -10.14 18.67 -7.41
CA TYR A 254 -10.19 20.10 -7.76
C TYR A 254 -10.41 21.02 -6.54
N TRP A 255 -11.11 20.52 -5.52
CA TRP A 255 -11.36 21.23 -4.26
C TRP A 255 -10.25 21.09 -3.23
N ASN A 256 -9.11 20.49 -3.61
CA ASN A 256 -7.98 20.25 -2.75
C ASN A 256 -8.28 19.25 -1.60
N ASN A 257 -9.31 18.41 -1.76
CA ASN A 257 -9.60 17.30 -0.87
C ASN A 257 -8.74 16.10 -1.22
N LEU A 258 -8.33 15.35 -0.21
CA LEU A 258 -7.67 14.07 -0.40
C LEU A 258 -8.74 13.02 -0.67
N VAL A 259 -8.66 12.34 -1.81
CA VAL A 259 -9.66 11.34 -2.21
C VAL A 259 -9.01 9.98 -2.25
N VAL A 260 -9.63 9.01 -1.58
CA VAL A 260 -9.15 7.65 -1.52
C VAL A 260 -10.26 6.64 -1.75
N MET A 261 -9.88 5.42 -2.11
CA MET A 261 -10.79 4.29 -2.12
C MET A 261 -10.91 3.69 -0.71
N TYR A 262 -12.12 3.36 -0.28
CA TYR A 262 -12.42 2.86 1.07
C TYR A 262 -13.45 1.72 1.07
N ASN A 263 -13.22 0.67 1.88
CA ASN A 263 -14.10 -0.50 1.99
C ASN A 263 -14.82 -0.48 3.34
N THR A 264 -16.16 -0.51 3.35
CA THR A 264 -17.01 -0.49 4.57
C THR A 264 -17.26 -1.83 5.23
N GLU A 265 -16.90 -2.94 4.59
CA GLU A 265 -17.23 -4.26 5.13
C GLU A 265 -16.11 -4.78 6.03
N GLY A 266 -14.88 -4.29 5.86
CA GLY A 266 -13.69 -4.81 6.56
C GLY A 266 -13.13 -6.08 5.94
N ASP A 267 -13.72 -6.54 4.83
CA ASP A 267 -13.34 -7.75 4.10
C ASP A 267 -12.29 -7.41 3.04
N TYR A 268 -11.03 -7.80 3.30
CA TYR A 268 -9.92 -7.60 2.37
C TYR A 268 -10.05 -8.47 1.11
N ASP A 269 -10.85 -9.55 1.12
CA ASP A 269 -11.07 -10.39 -0.06
C ASP A 269 -12.04 -9.74 -1.07
N LYS A 270 -12.58 -8.54 -0.76
CA LYS A 270 -13.52 -7.82 -1.64
C LYS A 270 -12.93 -6.52 -2.19
N PRO A 271 -13.14 -6.25 -3.49
CA PRO A 271 -12.84 -4.96 -4.08
C PRO A 271 -13.56 -3.83 -3.35
N THR A 272 -12.99 -2.64 -3.44
CA THR A 272 -13.42 -1.47 -2.67
C THR A 272 -14.49 -0.67 -3.43
N PRO A 273 -15.76 -0.62 -2.96
CA PRO A 273 -16.84 -0.02 -3.74
C PRO A 273 -17.13 1.45 -3.37
N MET A 274 -16.27 2.11 -2.58
CA MET A 274 -16.52 3.47 -2.12
C MET A 274 -15.34 4.40 -2.30
N LEU A 275 -15.67 5.68 -2.40
CA LEU A 275 -14.75 6.80 -2.25
C LEU A 275 -14.90 7.42 -0.86
N ALA A 276 -13.78 7.77 -0.25
CA ALA A 276 -13.70 8.65 0.91
C ALA A 276 -12.99 9.94 0.50
N GLU A 277 -13.68 11.06 0.67
CA GLU A 277 -13.15 12.40 0.45
C GLU A 277 -12.86 13.02 1.82
N PHE A 278 -11.60 13.36 2.05
CA PHE A 278 -11.18 14.05 3.25
C PHE A 278 -10.98 15.53 2.95
N ASP A 279 -11.79 16.35 3.61
CA ASP A 279 -11.67 17.78 3.56
C ASP A 279 -10.38 18.20 4.26
N THR A 280 -9.44 18.70 3.46
CA THR A 280 -8.13 19.08 3.96
C THR A 280 -8.15 20.43 4.68
N HIS A 281 -9.29 21.11 4.78
CA HIS A 281 -9.46 22.37 5.51
C HIS A 281 -10.24 22.22 6.81
N GLN A 282 -11.13 21.23 6.89
CA GLN A 282 -11.95 20.98 8.07
C GLN A 282 -11.54 19.73 8.84
N GLY A 283 -10.75 18.85 8.23
CA GLY A 283 -10.35 17.58 8.84
C GLY A 283 -11.55 16.65 8.98
N THR A 284 -12.55 16.80 8.10
CA THR A 284 -13.76 15.98 8.04
C THR A 284 -13.68 15.00 6.89
N MET A 285 -14.44 13.91 6.97
CA MET A 285 -14.53 12.90 5.90
C MET A 285 -15.98 12.77 5.43
N GLN A 286 -16.15 12.65 4.12
CA GLN A 286 -17.39 12.24 3.49
C GLN A 286 -17.15 10.96 2.69
N THR A 287 -18.07 10.00 2.75
CA THR A 287 -17.99 8.76 1.97
C THR A 287 -19.11 8.67 0.97
N SER A 288 -18.83 8.01 -0.15
CA SER A 288 -19.72 7.91 -1.30
C SER A 288 -19.62 6.52 -1.92
N GLU A 289 -20.75 5.85 -2.09
CA GLU A 289 -20.81 4.60 -2.85
C GLU A 289 -20.53 4.86 -4.35
N ILE A 290 -19.94 3.87 -5.01
CA ILE A 290 -19.75 3.84 -6.46
C ILE A 290 -20.82 2.90 -7.05
N ALA A 291 -21.85 3.50 -7.64
CA ALA A 291 -22.86 2.77 -8.39
C ALA A 291 -22.28 2.23 -9.70
N ASP A 292 -22.83 1.09 -10.15
CA ASP A 292 -22.43 0.40 -11.38
C ASP A 292 -20.96 -0.06 -11.38
N PHE A 293 -20.31 -0.14 -10.21
CA PHE A 293 -18.97 -0.70 -10.08
C PHE A 293 -19.01 -2.20 -10.34
N ASP A 294 -18.12 -2.67 -11.22
CA ASP A 294 -18.09 -4.06 -11.66
C ASP A 294 -17.17 -4.95 -10.80
N GLY A 295 -16.57 -4.38 -9.76
CA GLY A 295 -15.66 -5.07 -8.86
C GLY A 295 -14.24 -5.24 -9.41
N SER A 296 -13.90 -4.64 -10.55
CA SER A 296 -12.52 -4.69 -11.05
C SER A 296 -11.57 -3.92 -10.13
N PRO A 297 -10.40 -4.47 -9.78
CA PRO A 297 -9.36 -3.74 -9.04
C PRO A 297 -9.00 -2.43 -9.76
N ILE A 298 -8.95 -1.32 -9.02
CA ILE A 298 -8.52 -0.02 -9.55
C ILE A 298 -7.07 0.16 -9.12
N ASN A 299 -6.14 0.30 -10.07
CA ASN A 299 -4.72 0.52 -9.79
C ASN A 299 -4.33 2.01 -9.72
N ALA A 300 -5.13 2.88 -10.33
CA ALA A 300 -4.91 4.32 -10.26
C ALA A 300 -6.24 5.08 -10.19
N LEU A 301 -6.27 6.14 -9.39
CA LEU A 301 -7.34 7.11 -9.30
C LEU A 301 -6.75 8.49 -9.59
N LEU A 302 -7.24 9.19 -10.60
CA LEU A 302 -6.70 10.49 -11.01
C LEU A 302 -7.82 11.52 -11.10
N SER A 303 -7.71 12.61 -10.33
CA SER A 303 -8.71 13.67 -10.38
C SER A 303 -8.67 14.43 -11.70
N ASN A 304 -9.85 14.68 -12.24
CA ASN A 304 -10.10 15.57 -13.35
C ASN A 304 -10.95 16.76 -12.86
N LEU A 305 -11.38 17.63 -13.78
CA LEU A 305 -12.28 18.75 -13.47
C LEU A 305 -13.69 18.25 -13.08
N ASN A 306 -14.44 19.11 -12.38
CA ASN A 306 -15.84 18.93 -12.01
C ASN A 306 -16.14 17.63 -11.25
N ASP A 307 -15.29 17.27 -10.28
CA ASP A 307 -15.48 16.07 -9.44
C ASP A 307 -15.68 14.81 -10.29
N THR A 308 -14.87 14.69 -11.34
CA THR A 308 -14.75 13.46 -12.12
C THR A 308 -13.37 12.87 -11.89
N TYR A 309 -13.29 11.54 -11.88
CA TYR A 309 -12.02 10.83 -11.72
C TYR A 309 -11.85 9.86 -12.87
N TYR A 310 -10.65 9.79 -13.42
CA TYR A 310 -10.27 8.68 -14.29
C TYR A 310 -9.66 7.57 -13.45
N THR A 311 -9.93 6.34 -13.86
CA THR A 311 -9.39 5.16 -13.21
C THR A 311 -8.60 4.33 -14.21
N PHE A 312 -7.61 3.59 -13.71
CA PHE A 312 -6.88 2.59 -14.48
C PHE A 312 -6.96 1.25 -13.76
N SER A 313 -7.20 0.18 -14.50
CA SER A 313 -7.36 -1.18 -13.98
C SER A 313 -6.66 -2.19 -14.88
N ILE A 314 -6.08 -3.23 -14.27
CA ILE A 314 -5.51 -4.39 -14.95
C ILE A 314 -6.44 -5.58 -14.74
N GLU A 315 -7.03 -6.08 -15.82
CA GLU A 315 -7.98 -7.19 -15.77
C GLU A 315 -7.37 -8.45 -16.40
N ASN A 316 -7.50 -9.59 -15.71
CA ASN A 316 -7.01 -10.87 -16.22
C ASN A 316 -7.81 -11.31 -17.47
N ALA A 317 -7.12 -11.56 -18.59
CA ALA A 317 -7.71 -12.04 -19.84
C ALA A 317 -7.44 -13.54 -20.09
N GLY A 318 -7.17 -14.30 -19.03
CA GLY A 318 -6.83 -15.72 -19.04
C GLY A 318 -5.46 -15.98 -19.66
N SER A 319 -5.33 -17.06 -20.42
CA SER A 319 -4.06 -17.47 -21.04
C SER A 319 -3.52 -16.49 -22.09
N LYS A 320 -4.27 -15.43 -22.42
CA LYS A 320 -3.90 -14.45 -23.43
C LYS A 320 -3.06 -13.30 -22.86
N GLY A 321 -3.07 -13.08 -21.54
CA GLY A 321 -2.44 -11.95 -20.86
C GLY A 321 -3.47 -11.10 -20.14
N TYR A 322 -3.33 -9.77 -20.19
CA TYR A 322 -4.16 -8.84 -19.41
C TYR A 322 -4.78 -7.74 -20.26
N ASN A 323 -5.97 -7.28 -19.89
CA ASN A 323 -6.60 -6.10 -20.46
C ASN A 323 -6.36 -4.90 -19.56
N PHE A 324 -5.95 -3.79 -20.16
CA PHE A 324 -5.91 -2.50 -19.49
C PHE A 324 -7.22 -1.76 -19.73
N VAL A 325 -7.84 -1.36 -18.64
CA VAL A 325 -9.13 -0.68 -18.64
C VAL A 325 -8.95 0.72 -18.10
N VAL A 326 -9.33 1.71 -18.90
CA VAL A 326 -9.50 3.08 -18.43
C VAL A 326 -10.98 3.26 -18.12
N GLY A 327 -11.28 3.56 -16.87
CA GLY A 327 -12.63 3.86 -16.39
C GLY A 327 -12.80 5.34 -16.04
N GLN A 328 -14.01 5.69 -15.65
CA GLN A 328 -14.33 7.00 -15.12
C GLN A 328 -15.39 6.90 -14.03
N LEU A 329 -15.16 7.67 -12.96
CA LEU A 329 -16.11 7.97 -11.90
C LEU A 329 -16.66 9.37 -12.12
N TYR A 330 -17.99 9.52 -12.15
CA TYR A 330 -18.64 10.81 -12.38
C TYR A 330 -19.96 10.93 -11.62
N LEU A 331 -20.36 12.17 -11.30
CA LEU A 331 -21.64 12.48 -10.68
C LEU A 331 -22.71 12.75 -11.76
N ILE A 332 -23.90 12.19 -11.59
CA ILE A 332 -25.07 12.60 -12.37
C ILE A 332 -25.71 13.79 -11.66
N LYS A 333 -25.81 14.94 -12.34
CA LYS A 333 -26.43 16.17 -11.80
C LYS A 333 -25.82 16.65 -10.47
N ASN A 334 -24.54 16.37 -10.23
CA ASN A 334 -23.81 16.72 -9.00
C ASN A 334 -24.46 16.13 -7.73
N THR A 335 -25.16 14.99 -7.85
CA THR A 335 -25.72 14.26 -6.70
C THR A 335 -25.08 12.87 -6.61
N LEU A 336 -24.73 12.47 -5.38
CA LEU A 336 -24.27 11.12 -5.05
C LEU A 336 -25.34 10.05 -5.37
N PRO A 337 -24.95 8.80 -5.63
CA PRO A 337 -23.60 8.23 -5.66
C PRO A 337 -22.78 8.56 -6.92
N TYR A 338 -21.47 8.32 -6.88
CA TYR A 338 -20.64 8.30 -8.09
C TYR A 338 -21.06 7.13 -8.98
N ARG A 339 -20.93 7.27 -10.30
CA ARG A 339 -21.14 6.16 -11.24
C ARG A 339 -19.85 5.76 -11.92
N PHE A 340 -19.61 4.46 -11.99
CA PHE A 340 -18.51 3.91 -12.77
C PHE A 340 -18.92 3.64 -14.22
N ARG A 341 -18.02 3.95 -15.15
CA ARG A 341 -18.13 3.52 -16.55
C ARG A 341 -16.78 3.16 -17.12
N LYS A 342 -16.71 2.04 -17.85
CA LYS A 342 -15.53 1.71 -18.68
C LYS A 342 -15.51 2.57 -19.93
N LEU A 343 -14.36 3.16 -20.22
CA LEU A 343 -14.15 4.03 -21.37
C LEU A 343 -13.34 3.35 -22.46
N ILE A 344 -12.23 2.73 -22.06
CA ILE A 344 -11.28 2.08 -22.95
C ILE A 344 -10.98 0.72 -22.35
N SER A 345 -10.93 -0.32 -23.18
CA SER A 345 -10.41 -1.63 -22.82
C SER A 345 -9.47 -2.09 -23.94
N ARG A 346 -8.21 -2.36 -23.62
CA ARG A 346 -7.18 -2.75 -24.59
C ARG A 346 -6.36 -3.91 -24.06
N GLY A 347 -6.12 -4.89 -24.91
CA GLY A 347 -5.34 -6.07 -24.57
C GLY A 347 -5.38 -7.11 -25.70
N PRO A 348 -4.70 -8.26 -25.50
CA PRO A 348 -3.96 -8.57 -24.29
C PRO A 348 -2.54 -7.99 -24.27
N GLU A 349 -2.11 -7.47 -23.12
CA GLU A 349 -0.69 -7.21 -22.79
C GLU A 349 -0.14 -8.40 -21.98
N PRO A 350 0.86 -9.14 -22.47
CA PRO A 350 1.32 -10.36 -21.81
C PRO A 350 2.51 -10.18 -20.86
N LEU A 351 3.23 -9.04 -20.88
CA LEU A 351 4.52 -8.91 -20.19
C LEU A 351 4.61 -7.71 -19.25
N TYR A 352 3.99 -6.58 -19.60
CA TYR A 352 4.15 -5.32 -18.87
C TYR A 352 2.97 -5.04 -17.94
N VAL A 353 2.85 -5.83 -16.87
CA VAL A 353 1.69 -5.80 -15.96
C VAL A 353 2.02 -5.41 -14.53
N ASN A 354 3.26 -4.99 -14.27
CA ASN A 354 3.59 -4.34 -13.00
C ASN A 354 3.25 -2.86 -13.12
N TYR A 355 2.10 -2.43 -12.60
CA TYR A 355 1.78 -1.01 -12.52
C TYR A 355 2.81 -0.28 -11.65
N GLN A 356 3.34 0.84 -12.16
CA GLN A 356 4.34 1.65 -11.45
C GLN A 356 3.81 3.04 -11.12
N TRP A 357 3.12 3.70 -12.05
CA TRP A 357 2.57 5.05 -11.85
C TRP A 357 1.52 5.40 -12.92
N ALA A 358 0.65 6.36 -12.61
CA ALA A 358 -0.19 7.02 -13.59
C ALA A 358 -0.22 8.52 -13.34
N GLU A 359 -0.35 9.29 -14.42
CA GLU A 359 -0.35 10.75 -14.37
C GLU A 359 -1.30 11.31 -15.44
N LEU A 360 -2.02 12.38 -15.11
CA LEU A 360 -3.05 12.96 -15.97
C LEU A 360 -2.70 14.39 -16.39
N ASP A 361 -2.55 14.62 -17.69
CA ASP A 361 -2.66 15.96 -18.25
C ASP A 361 -4.14 16.32 -18.40
N VAL A 362 -4.66 17.05 -17.40
CA VAL A 362 -6.05 17.51 -17.34
C VAL A 362 -6.41 18.43 -18.52
N GLU A 363 -5.49 19.25 -19.04
CA GLU A 363 -5.81 20.19 -20.11
C GLU A 363 -5.93 19.48 -21.47
N ARG A 364 -4.98 18.60 -21.75
CA ARG A 364 -4.99 17.81 -22.99
C ARG A 364 -5.89 16.60 -22.91
N GLN A 365 -6.30 16.20 -21.70
CA GLN A 365 -7.02 14.95 -21.42
C GLN A 365 -6.20 13.74 -21.91
N GLN A 366 -4.93 13.70 -21.49
CA GLN A 366 -4.02 12.59 -21.77
C GLN A 366 -3.64 11.89 -20.47
N LEU A 367 -3.89 10.59 -20.42
CA LEU A 367 -3.48 9.73 -19.30
C LEU A 367 -2.20 8.98 -19.68
N PHE A 368 -1.17 9.16 -18.86
CA PHE A 368 0.09 8.44 -18.95
C PHE A 368 0.10 7.32 -17.91
N VAL A 369 0.40 6.09 -18.31
CA VAL A 369 0.51 4.95 -17.41
C VAL A 369 1.86 4.28 -17.61
N LEU A 370 2.64 4.24 -16.55
CA LEU A 370 3.94 3.61 -16.49
C LEU A 370 3.80 2.15 -16.01
N MET A 371 4.25 1.23 -16.84
CA MET A 371 4.17 -0.21 -16.59
C MET A 371 5.56 -0.84 -16.67
N GLY A 372 5.91 -1.63 -15.67
CA GLY A 372 7.11 -2.45 -15.63
C GLY A 372 6.87 -3.86 -16.19
N ASN A 373 7.95 -4.49 -16.67
CA ASN A 373 7.95 -5.88 -17.10
C ASN A 373 7.95 -6.83 -15.89
N GLU A 374 6.97 -7.73 -15.82
CA GLU A 374 6.82 -8.65 -14.69
C GLU A 374 7.86 -9.79 -14.68
N ASN A 375 8.30 -10.23 -15.85
CA ASN A 375 9.18 -11.40 -15.98
C ASN A 375 10.66 -11.08 -15.84
N THR A 376 11.03 -9.79 -15.83
CA THR A 376 12.42 -9.34 -15.72
C THR A 376 12.56 -8.11 -14.80
N PRO A 377 12.10 -8.19 -13.54
CA PRO A 377 12.08 -7.05 -12.63
C PRO A 377 13.49 -6.49 -12.38
N ASN A 378 14.52 -7.34 -12.42
CA ASN A 378 15.92 -6.95 -12.29
C ASN A 378 16.46 -6.11 -13.47
N LYS A 379 15.86 -6.22 -14.66
CA LYS A 379 16.22 -5.42 -15.83
C LYS A 379 15.48 -4.09 -15.87
N LEU A 380 14.44 -3.94 -15.05
CA LEU A 380 13.68 -2.70 -14.91
C LEU A 380 13.17 -2.16 -16.26
N LEU A 381 12.82 -3.07 -17.17
CA LEU A 381 12.20 -2.72 -18.44
C LEU A 381 10.84 -2.07 -18.15
N ALA A 382 10.61 -0.88 -18.72
CA ALA A 382 9.38 -0.14 -18.55
C ALA A 382 8.82 0.37 -19.88
N LYS A 383 7.49 0.47 -19.94
CA LYS A 383 6.75 1.06 -21.06
C LYS A 383 5.84 2.16 -20.55
N LEU A 384 5.70 3.20 -21.36
CA LEU A 384 4.73 4.26 -21.15
C LEU A 384 3.56 4.10 -22.12
N TYR A 385 2.38 3.88 -21.56
CA TYR A 385 1.12 3.85 -22.29
C TYR A 385 0.49 5.24 -22.22
N THR A 386 0.06 5.78 -23.35
CA THR A 386 -0.62 7.08 -23.41
C THR A 386 -2.02 6.92 -23.98
N TYR A 387 -3.02 7.30 -23.21
CA TYR A 387 -4.42 7.29 -23.63
C TYR A 387 -4.89 8.72 -23.94
N ASP A 388 -5.52 8.89 -25.10
CA ASP A 388 -6.22 10.12 -25.47
C ASP A 388 -7.68 9.98 -25.02
N LEU A 389 -8.04 10.66 -23.93
CA LEU A 389 -9.36 10.54 -23.30
C LEU A 389 -10.42 11.38 -24.01
N LYS A 390 -10.05 12.28 -24.91
CA LYS A 390 -11.02 12.96 -25.80
C LYS A 390 -11.47 12.03 -26.91
N LYS A 391 -10.53 11.27 -27.48
CA LYS A 391 -10.79 10.31 -28.55
C LYS A 391 -11.15 8.91 -28.04
N MET A 392 -10.97 8.64 -26.74
CA MET A 392 -11.24 7.36 -26.10
C MET A 392 -10.41 6.22 -26.70
N VAL A 393 -9.12 6.47 -26.93
CA VAL A 393 -8.20 5.49 -27.54
C VAL A 393 -6.86 5.44 -26.83
N LEU A 394 -6.22 4.27 -26.86
CA LEU A 394 -4.78 4.16 -26.61
C LEU A 394 -4.04 4.80 -27.78
N SER A 395 -3.40 5.94 -27.53
CA SER A 395 -2.74 6.77 -28.54
C SER A 395 -1.35 6.25 -28.89
N SER A 396 -0.57 5.83 -27.89
CA SER A 396 0.80 5.34 -28.10
C SER A 396 1.25 4.43 -26.97
N VAL A 397 2.23 3.58 -27.29
CA VAL A 397 3.00 2.78 -26.34
C VAL A 397 4.46 2.96 -26.72
N VAL A 398 5.29 3.40 -25.78
CA VAL A 398 6.73 3.61 -26.02
C VAL A 398 7.55 2.89 -24.97
N ASP A 399 8.63 2.26 -25.41
CA ASP A 399 9.63 1.68 -24.51
C ASP A 399 10.48 2.80 -23.89
N LEU A 400 10.71 2.73 -22.59
CA LEU A 400 11.60 3.67 -21.91
C LEU A 400 13.04 3.13 -21.86
N SER A 401 14.00 4.03 -21.93
CA SER A 401 15.42 3.68 -21.83
C SER A 401 15.75 3.05 -20.47
N VAL A 402 16.47 1.92 -20.48
CA VAL A 402 16.90 1.18 -19.28
C VAL A 402 18.32 1.52 -18.82
N GLU A 403 18.83 2.69 -19.20
CA GLU A 403 20.09 3.20 -18.62
C GLU A 403 19.86 3.83 -17.23
N MET A 404 18.61 4.21 -16.92
CA MET A 404 18.18 4.89 -15.68
C MET A 404 16.93 4.20 -15.14
N ASN A 405 17.16 3.17 -14.33
CA ASN A 405 16.22 2.05 -14.21
C ASN A 405 15.11 2.19 -13.15
N ALA A 406 15.08 3.29 -12.41
CA ALA A 406 14.09 3.52 -11.38
C ALA A 406 13.36 4.84 -11.67
N TYR A 407 12.03 4.77 -11.80
CA TYR A 407 11.17 5.94 -12.01
C TYR A 407 10.32 6.16 -10.76
N MET A 408 10.61 7.21 -10.01
CA MET A 408 9.91 7.59 -8.78
C MET A 408 9.35 9.01 -8.93
N SER A 409 8.25 9.36 -8.27
CA SER A 409 7.59 10.68 -8.44
C SER A 409 7.41 11.05 -9.93
N PHE A 410 6.72 10.21 -10.70
CA PHE A 410 6.62 10.34 -12.15
C PHE A 410 5.53 11.36 -12.51
N HIS A 411 5.92 12.60 -12.82
CA HIS A 411 4.97 13.71 -13.01
C HIS A 411 5.14 14.43 -14.34
N TYR A 412 4.02 14.69 -15.01
CA TYR A 412 3.96 15.42 -16.26
C TYR A 412 3.99 16.92 -16.00
N TYR A 413 4.90 17.65 -16.66
CA TYR A 413 4.94 19.11 -16.56
C TYR A 413 4.35 19.76 -17.80
N ARG A 414 3.22 20.45 -17.64
CA ARG A 414 2.49 21.03 -18.79
C ARG A 414 3.30 22.05 -19.58
N LYS A 415 4.16 22.82 -18.90
CA LYS A 415 4.95 23.89 -19.54
C LYS A 415 6.00 23.36 -20.50
N THR A 416 6.66 22.24 -20.16
CA THR A 416 7.70 21.64 -21.02
C THR A 416 7.15 20.50 -21.89
N GLY A 417 6.02 19.91 -21.49
CA GLY A 417 5.47 18.72 -22.13
C GLY A 417 6.27 17.45 -21.84
N MET A 418 7.18 17.50 -20.88
CA MET A 418 8.04 16.40 -20.46
C MET A 418 7.52 15.79 -19.17
N ILE A 419 7.90 14.54 -18.93
CA ILE A 419 7.67 13.88 -17.64
C ILE A 419 8.97 13.91 -16.84
N TYR A 420 8.88 14.29 -15.58
CA TYR A 420 9.99 14.28 -14.64
C TYR A 420 9.84 13.12 -13.66
N ALA A 421 10.95 12.51 -13.30
CA ALA A 421 11.00 11.49 -12.26
C ALA A 421 12.31 11.60 -11.47
N VAL A 422 12.25 11.23 -10.20
CA VAL A 422 13.42 11.00 -9.36
C VAL A 422 13.93 9.58 -9.62
N SER A 423 15.25 9.43 -9.74
CA SER A 423 15.88 8.15 -10.02
C SER A 423 17.13 7.92 -9.17
N PRO A 424 17.19 6.86 -8.35
CA PRO A 424 18.44 6.36 -7.76
C PRO A 424 19.33 5.58 -8.75
N GLY A 425 18.94 5.50 -10.03
CA GLY A 425 19.60 4.63 -11.01
C GLY A 425 19.35 3.14 -10.74
N ILE A 426 20.36 2.30 -10.93
CA ILE A 426 20.28 0.84 -10.71
C ILE A 426 20.50 0.55 -9.22
N PHE A 427 19.45 0.64 -8.43
CA PHE A 427 19.57 0.59 -6.96
C PHE A 427 19.84 -0.81 -6.39
N TYR A 428 19.49 -1.89 -7.10
CA TYR A 428 19.71 -3.27 -6.61
C TYR A 428 21.19 -3.58 -6.32
N THR A 429 22.11 -2.85 -6.94
CA THR A 429 23.55 -3.02 -6.73
C THR A 429 24.13 -1.99 -5.75
N LEU A 430 23.39 -0.95 -5.38
CA LEU A 430 23.91 0.22 -4.68
C LEU A 430 23.05 0.54 -3.46
N ARG A 431 23.53 0.12 -2.28
CA ARG A 431 22.92 0.42 -0.98
C ARG A 431 22.75 1.93 -0.72
N TYR A 432 23.63 2.75 -1.30
CA TYR A 432 23.68 4.19 -1.11
C TYR A 432 23.84 4.92 -2.45
N PRO A 433 22.75 5.01 -3.23
CA PRO A 433 22.80 5.52 -4.59
C PRO A 433 22.94 7.04 -4.61
N ARG A 434 23.33 7.54 -5.80
CA ARG A 434 23.14 8.93 -6.18
C ARG A 434 21.73 9.09 -6.71
N TYR A 435 21.06 10.16 -6.32
CA TYR A 435 19.75 10.50 -6.88
C TYR A 435 19.89 11.58 -7.95
N ASP A 436 19.24 11.34 -9.09
CA ASP A 436 19.15 12.26 -10.22
C ASP A 436 17.67 12.54 -10.53
N LEU A 437 17.38 13.77 -10.94
CA LEU A 437 16.16 14.09 -11.67
C LEU A 437 16.37 13.69 -13.12
N ILE A 438 15.47 12.85 -13.63
CA ILE A 438 15.43 12.44 -15.02
C ILE A 438 14.22 13.08 -15.72
N GLU A 439 14.39 13.30 -17.01
CA GLU A 439 13.39 13.83 -17.91
C GLU A 439 13.08 12.75 -18.96
N VAL A 440 11.79 12.49 -19.17
CA VAL A 440 11.27 11.48 -20.07
C VAL A 440 10.43 12.17 -21.14
N ASN A 441 10.78 11.93 -22.41
CA ASN A 441 9.96 12.36 -23.53
C ASN A 441 8.80 11.37 -23.70
N PRO A 442 7.53 11.76 -23.45
CA PRO A 442 6.42 10.81 -23.50
C PRO A 442 6.13 10.28 -24.92
N THR A 443 6.58 10.98 -25.96
CA THR A 443 6.36 10.60 -27.36
C THR A 443 7.42 9.65 -27.89
N THR A 444 8.68 9.78 -27.44
CA THR A 444 9.80 8.97 -27.95
C THR A 444 10.30 7.93 -26.95
N GLY A 445 9.91 8.01 -25.69
CA GLY A 445 10.43 7.18 -24.61
C GLY A 445 11.89 7.49 -24.21
N LYS A 446 12.51 8.50 -24.82
CA LYS A 446 13.88 8.90 -24.50
C LYS A 446 13.96 9.45 -23.08
N VAL A 447 14.90 8.91 -22.31
CA VAL A 447 15.20 9.33 -20.94
C VAL A 447 16.55 10.05 -20.90
N THR A 448 16.60 11.21 -20.25
CA THR A 448 17.83 11.99 -20.07
C THR A 448 17.97 12.44 -18.62
N ARG A 449 19.20 12.47 -18.10
CA ARG A 449 19.46 13.12 -16.81
C ARG A 449 19.33 14.63 -16.97
N SER A 450 18.51 15.25 -16.12
CA SER A 450 18.35 16.71 -16.07
C SER A 450 19.25 17.31 -14.99
N THR A 451 19.04 16.90 -13.74
CA THR A 451 19.65 17.54 -12.56
C THR A 451 20.15 16.50 -11.57
N ARG A 452 21.31 16.73 -10.96
CA ARG A 452 21.77 15.90 -9.83
C ARG A 452 21.04 16.36 -8.56
N ILE A 453 20.31 15.46 -7.90
CA ILE A 453 19.60 15.75 -6.65
C ILE A 453 20.53 15.62 -5.44
N SER A 454 21.31 14.54 -5.41
CA SER A 454 22.28 14.28 -4.34
C SER A 454 23.55 13.66 -4.90
N ASP A 455 24.62 13.61 -4.10
CA ASP A 455 25.76 12.73 -4.35
C ASP A 455 25.52 11.34 -3.72
N TRP A 456 26.45 10.41 -3.98
CA TRP A 456 26.46 9.07 -3.38
C TRP A 456 26.62 9.15 -1.86
N GLY A 457 26.00 8.22 -1.11
CA GLY A 457 26.26 8.08 0.33
C GLY A 457 25.48 8.99 1.28
N TYR A 458 24.64 9.90 0.77
CA TYR A 458 23.80 10.75 1.63
C TYR A 458 22.50 10.05 2.02
N PHE A 459 21.88 9.36 1.07
CA PHE A 459 20.56 8.75 1.22
C PHE A 459 20.61 7.24 1.01
N ARG A 460 19.69 6.53 1.67
CA ARG A 460 19.53 5.08 1.45
C ARG A 460 18.97 4.85 0.06
N GLY A 461 19.33 3.73 -0.56
CA GLY A 461 18.56 3.19 -1.68
C GLY A 461 17.20 2.77 -1.15
N TYR A 462 16.19 3.60 -1.40
CA TYR A 462 14.82 3.37 -0.97
C TYR A 462 13.92 3.70 -2.15
N PHE A 463 12.98 2.80 -2.44
CA PHE A 463 12.05 2.98 -3.55
C PHE A 463 10.67 3.33 -2.96
N GLY A 464 10.43 4.63 -2.83
CA GLY A 464 9.21 5.22 -2.29
C GLY A 464 9.38 6.73 -2.18
N GLY A 465 8.72 7.38 -1.24
CA GLY A 465 8.85 8.82 -1.04
C GLY A 465 8.26 9.68 -2.16
N ALA A 466 7.56 9.05 -3.11
CA ALA A 466 6.77 9.76 -4.08
C ALA A 466 5.65 10.54 -3.40
N VAL A 467 5.36 11.71 -3.95
CA VAL A 467 4.29 12.59 -3.50
C VAL A 467 3.23 12.60 -4.59
N PHE A 468 1.98 12.23 -4.27
CA PHE A 468 0.86 12.33 -5.21
C PHE A 468 0.65 13.78 -5.60
N ASP A 469 0.42 14.03 -6.90
CA ASP A 469 0.36 15.38 -7.47
C ASP A 469 1.61 16.24 -7.13
N GLY A 470 2.74 15.58 -6.85
CA GLY A 470 3.94 16.16 -6.24
C GLY A 470 4.69 17.20 -7.08
N LEU A 471 4.29 17.46 -8.32
CA LEU A 471 4.84 18.53 -9.15
C LEU A 471 3.87 19.71 -9.22
N ASP A 472 4.25 20.82 -8.59
CA ASP A 472 3.52 22.08 -8.69
C ASP A 472 3.60 22.60 -10.13
N GLN A 473 2.48 22.57 -10.84
CA GLN A 473 2.37 22.99 -12.24
C GLN A 473 2.61 24.50 -12.43
N ASP A 474 2.46 25.32 -11.37
CA ASP A 474 2.67 26.76 -11.45
C ASP A 474 4.14 27.11 -11.27
N THR A 475 4.82 26.49 -10.31
CA THR A 475 6.22 26.81 -9.96
C THR A 475 7.24 25.91 -10.65
N GLY A 476 6.84 24.71 -11.07
CA GLY A 476 7.75 23.69 -11.59
C GLY A 476 8.60 23.02 -10.50
N ILE A 477 8.15 23.07 -9.24
CA ILE A 477 8.85 22.41 -8.12
C ILE A 477 8.26 21.02 -7.92
N LEU A 478 9.09 20.00 -8.06
CA LEU A 478 8.80 18.62 -7.73
C LEU A 478 9.21 18.32 -6.29
N TYR A 479 8.30 17.71 -5.52
CA TYR A 479 8.53 17.29 -4.14
C TYR A 479 8.76 15.79 -4.05
N HIS A 480 9.74 15.38 -3.26
CA HIS A 480 10.08 13.98 -3.05
C HIS A 480 10.68 13.76 -1.66
N VAL A 481 10.30 12.68 -0.99
CA VAL A 481 10.84 12.33 0.34
C VAL A 481 12.05 11.42 0.19
N MET A 482 13.14 11.74 0.87
CA MET A 482 14.38 10.97 0.87
C MET A 482 14.75 10.53 2.28
N SER A 483 15.09 9.25 2.45
CA SER A 483 15.53 8.71 3.74
C SER A 483 17.04 8.81 3.93
N MET A 484 17.45 9.40 5.05
CA MET A 484 18.85 9.58 5.41
C MET A 484 19.55 8.23 5.64
N GLN A 485 20.80 8.11 5.19
CA GLN A 485 21.57 6.88 5.36
C GLN A 485 21.85 6.52 6.82
N ASP A 486 22.36 7.47 7.58
CA ASP A 486 22.98 7.30 8.88
C ASP A 486 22.03 7.53 10.07
N THR A 487 20.79 7.94 9.80
CA THR A 487 19.78 8.18 10.83
C THR A 487 18.45 7.54 10.47
N ASN A 488 17.46 7.67 11.35
CA ASN A 488 16.07 7.32 11.05
C ASN A 488 15.28 8.51 10.50
N ALA A 489 15.96 9.59 10.12
CA ALA A 489 15.31 10.79 9.61
C ALA A 489 15.04 10.69 8.11
N ASP A 490 14.08 11.48 7.67
CA ASP A 490 13.76 11.76 6.28
C ASP A 490 13.93 13.27 6.02
N VAL A 491 14.02 13.64 4.75
CA VAL A 491 13.97 15.03 4.27
C VAL A 491 13.04 15.14 3.07
N ILE A 492 12.45 16.31 2.89
CA ILE A 492 11.69 16.65 1.69
C ILE A 492 12.63 17.38 0.75
N ALA A 493 12.93 16.77 -0.40
CA ALA A 493 13.59 17.42 -1.51
C ALA A 493 12.57 18.26 -2.29
N SER A 494 12.90 19.54 -2.52
CA SER A 494 12.19 20.43 -3.44
C SER A 494 13.09 20.67 -4.64
N ILE A 495 12.66 20.23 -5.82
CA ILE A 495 13.48 20.16 -7.03
C ILE A 495 12.82 21.02 -8.09
N ASP A 496 13.41 22.16 -8.41
CA ASP A 496 12.97 22.99 -9.54
C ASP A 496 13.38 22.32 -10.85
N VAL A 497 12.40 21.80 -11.60
CA VAL A 497 12.65 21.03 -12.82
C VAL A 497 13.16 21.89 -13.98
N THR A 498 13.05 23.22 -13.89
CA THR A 498 13.48 24.16 -14.93
C THR A 498 14.87 24.70 -14.64
N SER A 499 15.14 25.13 -13.41
CA SER A 499 16.46 25.68 -13.03
C SER A 499 17.46 24.63 -12.57
N GLY A 500 16.99 23.44 -12.19
CA GLY A 500 17.81 22.40 -11.56
C GLY A 500 18.22 22.73 -10.13
N LYS A 501 17.64 23.76 -9.52
CA LYS A 501 17.89 24.09 -8.12
C LYS A 501 17.23 23.04 -7.21
N VAL A 502 18.00 22.52 -6.26
CA VAL A 502 17.55 21.56 -5.26
C VAL A 502 17.70 22.14 -3.87
N THR A 503 16.67 22.03 -3.05
CA THR A 503 16.70 22.38 -1.63
C THR A 503 16.11 21.25 -0.80
N PHE A 504 16.53 21.14 0.45
CA PHE A 504 16.03 20.13 1.39
C PHE A 504 15.39 20.81 2.60
N SER A 505 14.34 20.18 3.14
CA SER A 505 13.81 20.53 4.45
C SER A 505 14.85 20.28 5.56
N GLN A 506 14.55 20.73 6.78
CA GLN A 506 15.21 20.14 7.96
C GLN A 506 14.88 18.64 8.05
N MET A 507 15.72 17.92 8.79
CA MET A 507 15.47 16.51 9.12
C MET A 507 14.13 16.37 9.84
N THR A 508 13.33 15.41 9.37
CA THR A 508 12.02 15.07 9.91
C THR A 508 11.87 13.54 10.03
N ASN A 509 10.69 13.04 10.37
CA ASN A 509 10.40 11.61 10.42
C ASN A 509 9.05 11.36 9.74
N LEU A 510 9.10 10.95 8.48
CA LEU A 510 7.92 10.70 7.64
C LEU A 510 7.66 9.21 7.44
N LYS A 511 8.42 8.33 8.12
CA LYS A 511 8.27 6.86 8.03
C LYS A 511 6.89 6.32 8.37
N HIS A 512 6.12 7.08 9.14
CA HIS A 512 4.76 6.72 9.54
C HIS A 512 3.72 7.59 8.83
N VAL A 513 4.13 8.40 7.84
CA VAL A 513 3.24 9.22 7.02
C VAL A 513 3.18 8.62 5.62
N HIS A 514 1.99 8.17 5.25
CA HIS A 514 1.67 7.45 4.03
C HIS A 514 0.92 8.37 3.07
N ASN A 515 1.12 8.14 1.77
CA ASN A 515 0.41 8.81 0.68
C ASN A 515 0.42 10.33 0.79
N LEU A 516 1.62 10.87 0.97
CA LEU A 516 1.83 12.30 0.89
C LEU A 516 1.37 12.80 -0.47
N ALA A 517 0.53 13.82 -0.46
CA ALA A 517 0.00 14.48 -1.63
C ALA A 517 0.25 15.98 -1.54
N LEU A 518 0.58 16.61 -2.65
CA LEU A 518 0.74 18.05 -2.72
C LEU A 518 -0.63 18.71 -2.74
N THR A 519 -0.86 19.64 -1.81
CA THR A 519 -2.10 20.41 -1.74
C THR A 519 -1.81 21.90 -1.88
N ASN A 520 -2.67 22.61 -2.62
CA ASN A 520 -2.52 24.03 -2.92
C ASN A 520 -3.78 24.79 -2.49
N ASN A 521 -3.67 25.56 -1.41
CA ASN A 521 -4.79 26.26 -0.79
C ASN A 521 -5.16 27.56 -1.53
N LYS A 522 -4.42 27.96 -2.58
CA LYS A 522 -4.68 29.21 -3.33
C LYS A 522 -6.04 29.24 -4.03
N PHE A 523 -6.59 28.07 -4.41
CA PHE A 523 -7.84 27.98 -5.17
C PHE A 523 -9.12 28.21 -4.35
N LEU A 524 -9.02 28.28 -3.01
CA LEU A 524 -10.19 28.37 -2.14
C LEU A 524 -10.87 29.75 -2.11
N LYS A 525 -10.19 30.80 -2.60
CA LYS A 525 -10.74 32.16 -2.63
C LYS A 525 -11.93 32.34 -3.58
N SER A 526 -12.36 31.30 -4.30
CA SER A 526 -13.50 31.34 -5.22
C SER A 526 -14.79 30.68 -4.69
N ARG A 527 -14.78 30.03 -3.52
CA ARG A 527 -15.93 29.29 -2.96
C ARG A 527 -16.82 30.11 -2.01
N THR A 528 -16.41 31.34 -1.66
CA THR A 528 -17.17 32.26 -0.80
C THR A 528 -18.02 33.22 -1.60
#